data_AF-A0A0A2BEL9-F1
#
_entry.id   AF-A0A0A2BEL9-F1
#
_cell.length_a   1.000
_cell.length_b   1.000
_cell.length_c   1.000
_cell.angle_alpha   90.00
_cell.angle_beta   90.00
_cell.angle_gamma   90.00
#
_symmetry.space_group_name_H-M   'P 1'
#
loop_
_entity.id
_entity.type
_entity.pdbx_description
1 polymer ?
#
loop_
_entity_poly.entity_id
_entity_poly.type
_entity_poly.pdbx_seq_one_letter_code
_entity_poly.pdbx_strand_id
1 'polypeptide(L)'
;MKIVHLVISGLFAIMLWWQYPVLASEEIEFKTYMNSWNENIEKASRYLKEAEAEFKRGDELQGCVKQRQAAKYGIKGTESLIKAFEISESTSDLSNIQSGLDKWKELRDFC
;
A
#
# COMPACT_ATOMS: atom_id res chain seq x y z
N MET A 1 -30.18 1.67 -43.58
CA MET A 1 -29.94 2.47 -42.35
C MET A 1 -30.17 1.68 -41.05
N LYS A 2 -31.25 0.88 -40.89
CA LYS A 2 -31.52 0.08 -39.67
C LYS A 2 -30.48 -1.01 -39.35
N ILE A 3 -29.94 -1.69 -40.37
CA ILE A 3 -28.94 -2.76 -40.20
C ILE A 3 -27.60 -2.21 -39.66
N VAL A 4 -27.20 -1.02 -40.13
CA VAL A 4 -25.96 -0.37 -39.67
C VAL A 4 -26.04 0.01 -38.19
N HIS A 5 -27.19 0.51 -37.71
CA HIS A 5 -27.41 0.77 -36.29
C HIS A 5 -27.39 -0.50 -35.42
N LEU A 6 -27.94 -1.61 -35.91
CA LEU A 6 -27.91 -2.91 -35.19
C LEU A 6 -26.48 -3.45 -35.07
N VAL A 7 -25.67 -3.34 -36.13
CA VAL A 7 -24.27 -3.77 -36.13
C VAL A 7 -23.43 -2.90 -35.19
N ILE A 8 -23.59 -1.58 -35.23
CA ILE A 8 -22.89 -0.65 -34.33
C ILE A 8 -23.30 -0.88 -32.87
N SER A 9 -24.60 -1.06 -32.59
CA SER A 9 -25.11 -1.37 -31.24
C SER A 9 -24.60 -2.72 -30.72
N GLY A 10 -24.47 -3.73 -31.58
CA GLY A 10 -23.92 -5.04 -31.22
C GLY A 10 -22.42 -4.97 -30.91
N LEU A 11 -21.64 -4.23 -31.71
CA LEU A 11 -20.22 -4.00 -31.47
C LEU A 11 -19.97 -3.22 -30.17
N PHE A 12 -20.81 -2.25 -29.86
CA PHE A 12 -20.73 -1.49 -28.61
C PHE A 12 -21.00 -2.38 -27.38
N ALA A 13 -21.98 -3.29 -27.47
CA ALA A 13 -22.27 -4.24 -26.40
C ALA A 13 -21.10 -5.22 -26.17
N ILE A 14 -20.46 -5.71 -27.24
CA ILE A 14 -19.29 -6.60 -27.15
C ILE A 14 -18.10 -5.89 -26.52
N MET A 15 -17.85 -4.62 -26.87
CA MET A 15 -16.76 -3.84 -26.27
C MET A 15 -16.97 -3.56 -24.78
N LEU A 16 -18.21 -3.29 -24.34
CA LEU A 16 -18.51 -3.12 -22.92
C LEU A 16 -18.25 -4.41 -22.12
N TRP A 17 -18.54 -5.58 -22.70
CA TRP A 17 -18.34 -6.87 -22.02
C TRP A 17 -16.87 -7.19 -21.74
N TRP A 18 -15.94 -6.66 -22.53
CA TRP A 18 -14.50 -6.87 -22.35
C TRP A 18 -13.85 -5.99 -21.27
N GLN A 19 -14.51 -4.91 -20.84
CA GLN A 19 -13.98 -3.98 -19.84
C GLN A 19 -14.28 -4.42 -18.39
N TYR A 20 -15.37 -5.18 -18.18
CA TYR A 20 -15.75 -5.65 -16.83
C TYR A 20 -14.70 -6.51 -16.10
N PRO A 21 -14.00 -7.47 -16.73
CA PRO A 21 -13.06 -8.31 -15.98
C PRO A 21 -11.84 -7.53 -15.46
N VAL A 22 -11.40 -6.48 -16.16
CA VAL A 22 -10.23 -5.67 -15.79
C VAL A 22 -10.50 -4.83 -14.53
N LEU A 23 -11.66 -4.16 -14.48
CA LEU A 23 -12.03 -3.32 -13.34
C LEU A 23 -12.19 -4.12 -12.05
N ALA A 24 -12.76 -5.32 -12.14
CA ALA A 24 -12.91 -6.22 -10.98
C ALA A 24 -11.56 -6.71 -10.44
N SER A 25 -10.55 -6.93 -11.31
CA SER A 25 -9.22 -7.32 -10.86
C SER A 25 -8.48 -6.18 -10.14
N GLU A 26 -8.56 -4.95 -10.65
CA GLU A 26 -7.93 -3.78 -10.03
C GLU A 26 -8.51 -3.48 -8.65
N GLU A 27 -9.83 -3.60 -8.48
CA GLU A 27 -10.49 -3.42 -7.17
C GLU A 27 -10.00 -4.46 -6.14
N ILE A 28 -9.86 -5.72 -6.56
CA ILE A 28 -9.37 -6.81 -5.69
C ILE A 28 -7.90 -6.59 -5.31
N GLU A 29 -7.06 -6.20 -6.25
CA GLU A 29 -5.64 -5.91 -5.97
C GLU A 29 -5.49 -4.70 -5.06
N PHE A 30 -6.20 -3.60 -5.35
CA PHE A 30 -6.22 -2.40 -4.50
C PHE A 30 -6.59 -2.77 -3.05
N LYS A 31 -7.68 -3.52 -2.87
CA LYS A 31 -8.13 -3.95 -1.55
C LYS A 31 -7.09 -4.84 -0.85
N THR A 32 -6.44 -5.72 -1.58
CA THR A 32 -5.36 -6.58 -1.06
C THR A 32 -4.21 -5.75 -0.51
N TYR A 33 -3.75 -4.76 -1.29
CA TYR A 33 -2.67 -3.87 -0.87
C TYR A 33 -3.05 -2.97 0.30
N MET A 34 -4.28 -2.45 0.33
CA MET A 34 -4.79 -1.67 1.45
C MET A 34 -4.90 -2.49 2.75
N ASN A 35 -5.32 -3.76 2.65
CA ASN A 35 -5.31 -4.66 3.80
C ASN A 35 -3.89 -4.93 4.30
N SER A 36 -2.95 -5.19 3.38
CA SER A 36 -1.53 -5.36 3.71
C SER A 36 -0.96 -4.11 4.40
N TRP A 37 -1.25 -2.92 3.89
CA TRP A 37 -0.84 -1.66 4.53
C TRP A 37 -1.39 -1.56 5.96
N ASN A 38 -2.70 -1.76 6.16
CA ASN A 38 -3.34 -1.70 7.48
C ASN A 38 -2.68 -2.68 8.49
N GLU A 39 -2.51 -3.95 8.11
CA GLU A 39 -1.91 -4.93 9.01
C GLU A 39 -0.46 -4.60 9.38
N ASN A 40 0.32 -4.10 8.41
CA ASN A 40 1.72 -3.79 8.63
C ASN A 40 1.89 -2.52 9.45
N ILE A 41 1.07 -1.48 9.25
CA ILE A 41 1.19 -0.23 10.02
C ILE A 41 0.76 -0.42 11.48
N GLU A 42 -0.21 -1.30 11.75
CA GLU A 42 -0.56 -1.71 13.12
C GLU A 42 0.60 -2.42 13.81
N LYS A 43 1.25 -3.37 13.13
CA LYS A 43 2.44 -4.08 13.64
C LYS A 43 3.58 -3.10 13.89
N ALA A 44 3.86 -2.20 12.95
CA ALA A 44 4.88 -1.17 13.09
C ALA A 44 4.63 -0.28 14.32
N SER A 45 3.40 0.20 14.47
CA SER A 45 2.99 1.05 15.60
C SER A 45 3.15 0.35 16.94
N ARG A 46 2.83 -0.94 17.03
CA ARG A 46 3.05 -1.72 18.26
C ARG A 46 4.54 -1.82 18.60
N TYR A 47 5.39 -2.14 17.63
CA TYR A 47 6.83 -2.22 17.85
C TYR A 47 7.47 -0.86 18.18
N LEU A 48 6.98 0.26 17.64
CA LEU A 48 7.43 1.59 18.05
C LEU A 48 7.15 1.85 19.53
N LYS A 49 5.95 1.50 20.02
CA LYS A 49 5.60 1.62 21.44
C LYS A 49 6.47 0.74 22.33
N GLU A 50 6.76 -0.48 21.88
CA GLU A 50 7.69 -1.38 22.57
C GLU A 50 9.11 -0.78 22.59
N ALA A 51 9.61 -0.27 21.47
CA ALA A 51 10.93 0.36 21.39
C ALA A 51 11.04 1.57 22.33
N GLU A 52 10.05 2.46 22.32
CA GLU A 52 9.99 3.61 23.22
C GLU A 52 10.01 3.18 24.71
N ALA A 53 9.30 2.10 25.06
CA ALA A 53 9.29 1.57 26.41
C ALA A 53 10.67 1.04 26.84
N GLU A 54 11.39 0.32 25.96
CA GLU A 54 12.73 -0.17 26.27
C GLU A 54 13.76 0.96 26.38
N PHE A 55 13.70 1.95 25.47
CA PHE A 55 14.55 3.15 25.58
C PHE A 55 14.31 3.92 26.89
N LYS A 56 13.06 4.07 27.32
CA LYS A 56 12.73 4.70 28.62
C LYS A 56 13.23 3.92 29.84
N ARG A 57 13.40 2.59 29.70
CA ARG A 57 14.00 1.74 30.74
C ARG A 57 15.53 1.72 30.70
N GLY A 58 16.14 2.34 29.69
CA GLY A 58 17.59 2.33 29.48
C GLY A 58 18.12 1.07 28.78
N ASP A 59 17.25 0.20 28.24
CA ASP A 59 17.68 -0.94 27.43
C ASP A 59 17.76 -0.54 25.96
N GLU A 60 18.89 0.09 25.60
CA GLU A 60 19.13 0.55 24.23
C GLU A 60 19.17 -0.59 23.21
N LEU A 61 19.68 -1.75 23.59
CA LEU A 61 19.79 -2.90 22.70
C LEU A 61 18.41 -3.43 22.33
N GLN A 62 17.53 -3.66 23.32
CA GLN A 62 16.16 -4.07 23.04
C GLN A 62 15.36 -2.97 22.34
N GLY A 63 15.55 -1.71 22.72
CA GLY A 63 14.98 -0.57 22.01
C GLY A 63 15.30 -0.61 20.52
N CYS A 64 16.57 -0.78 20.16
CA CYS A 64 17.00 -0.91 18.77
C CYS A 64 16.46 -2.15 18.05
N VAL A 65 16.40 -3.31 18.73
CA VAL A 65 15.78 -4.52 18.15
C VAL A 65 14.31 -4.25 17.80
N LYS A 66 13.55 -3.64 18.70
CA LYS A 66 12.13 -3.31 18.49
C LYS A 66 11.96 -2.23 17.42
N GLN A 67 12.82 -1.21 17.40
CA GLN A 67 12.82 -0.17 16.37
C GLN A 67 13.06 -0.76 14.97
N ARG A 68 14.04 -1.67 14.82
CA ARG A 68 14.27 -2.39 13.55
C ARG A 68 13.04 -3.21 13.12
N GLN A 69 12.34 -3.85 14.07
CA GLN A 69 11.08 -4.55 13.76
C GLN A 69 9.99 -3.57 13.32
N ALA A 70 9.83 -2.44 14.01
CA ALA A 70 8.90 -1.40 13.61
C ALA A 70 9.16 -0.94 12.17
N ALA A 71 10.42 -0.61 11.88
CA ALA A 71 10.84 -0.17 10.55
C ALA A 71 10.62 -1.24 9.48
N LYS A 72 10.89 -2.52 9.77
CA LYS A 72 10.61 -3.63 8.87
C LYS A 72 9.14 -3.71 8.46
N TYR A 73 8.21 -3.58 9.40
CA TYR A 73 6.78 -3.57 9.09
C TYR A 73 6.35 -2.25 8.44
N GLY A 74 6.90 -1.13 8.87
CA GLY A 74 6.66 0.19 8.26
C GLY A 74 7.01 0.22 6.77
N ILE A 75 8.20 -0.27 6.39
CA ILE A 75 8.64 -0.41 4.99
C ILE A 75 7.63 -1.24 4.18
N LYS A 76 7.30 -2.45 4.65
CA LYS A 76 6.36 -3.34 3.95
C LYS A 76 4.97 -2.72 3.78
N GLY A 77 4.50 -2.02 4.82
CA GLY A 77 3.22 -1.32 4.80
C GLY A 77 3.23 -0.20 3.80
N THR A 78 4.26 0.65 3.81
CA THR A 78 4.39 1.77 2.87
C THR A 78 4.57 1.30 1.44
N GLU A 79 5.34 0.24 1.18
CA GLU A 79 5.44 -0.38 -0.16
C GLU A 79 4.08 -0.88 -0.66
N SER A 80 3.28 -1.49 0.22
CA SER A 80 1.91 -1.90 -0.11
C SER A 80 1.02 -0.68 -0.42
N LEU A 81 1.16 0.40 0.34
CA LEU A 81 0.43 1.64 0.09
C LEU A 81 0.78 2.25 -1.27
N ILE A 82 2.07 2.27 -1.64
CA ILE A 82 2.52 2.71 -2.97
C ILE A 82 1.81 1.91 -4.06
N LYS A 83 1.74 0.58 -3.93
CA LYS A 83 1.01 -0.28 -4.89
C LYS A 83 -0.48 0.03 -4.97
N ALA A 84 -1.14 0.30 -3.85
CA ALA A 84 -2.54 0.71 -3.86
C ALA A 84 -2.75 2.05 -4.59
N PHE A 85 -1.84 3.01 -4.43
CA PHE A 85 -1.91 4.31 -5.12
C PHE A 85 -1.57 4.21 -6.62
N GLU A 86 -0.66 3.31 -7.01
CA GLU A 86 -0.38 3.01 -8.42
C GLU A 86 -1.63 2.46 -9.13
N ILE A 87 -2.40 1.58 -8.47
CA ILE A 87 -3.63 1.00 -9.02
C ILE A 87 -4.77 2.02 -9.11
N SER A 88 -4.87 2.94 -8.15
CA SER A 88 -5.94 3.94 -8.14
C SER A 88 -5.69 5.13 -9.07
N GLU A 89 -4.59 5.12 -9.83
CA GLU A 89 -4.11 6.23 -10.67
C GLU A 89 -3.93 7.56 -9.90
N SER A 90 -3.89 7.51 -8.56
CA SER A 90 -3.76 8.68 -7.69
C SER A 90 -2.29 9.03 -7.49
N THR A 91 -1.65 9.63 -8.49
CA THR A 91 -0.20 9.87 -8.44
C THR A 91 0.20 11.13 -7.67
N SER A 92 -0.75 12.01 -7.30
CA SER A 92 -0.45 13.29 -6.63
C SER A 92 0.17 13.11 -5.24
N ASP A 93 -0.11 11.98 -4.58
CA ASP A 93 0.28 11.72 -3.19
C ASP A 93 1.50 10.80 -3.06
N LEU A 94 2.04 10.27 -4.16
CA LEU A 94 3.14 9.32 -4.15
C LEU A 94 4.44 9.91 -3.57
N SER A 95 4.69 11.20 -3.74
CA SER A 95 5.88 11.88 -3.19
C SER A 95 5.90 11.87 -1.65
N ASN A 96 4.75 12.08 -1.02
CA ASN A 96 4.60 12.03 0.43
C ASN A 96 4.76 10.60 0.96
N ILE A 97 4.19 9.63 0.25
CA ILE A 97 4.31 8.21 0.60
C ILE A 97 5.77 7.74 0.47
N GLN A 98 6.47 8.18 -0.58
CA GLN A 98 7.89 7.87 -0.78
C GLN A 98 8.77 8.46 0.33
N SER A 99 8.52 9.71 0.73
CA SER A 99 9.18 10.31 1.90
C SER A 99 8.96 9.50 3.18
N GLY A 100 7.73 9.01 3.39
CA GLY A 100 7.42 8.10 4.49
C GLY A 100 8.21 6.79 4.43
N LEU A 101 8.39 6.21 3.24
CA LEU A 101 9.19 5.00 3.04
C LEU A 101 10.66 5.24 3.40
N ASP A 102 11.21 6.39 3.01
CA ASP A 102 12.60 6.72 3.29
C ASP A 102 12.81 6.97 4.80
N LYS A 103 11.84 7.59 5.49
CA LYS A 103 11.87 7.70 6.95
C LYS A 103 11.90 6.36 7.67
N TRP A 104 11.19 5.34 7.16
CA TRP A 104 11.29 4.01 7.74
C TRP A 104 12.65 3.35 7.51
N LYS A 105 13.28 3.57 6.35
CA LYS A 105 14.65 3.08 6.10
C LYS A 105 15.66 3.77 7.00
N GLU A 106 15.56 5.09 7.15
CA GLU A 106 16.39 5.84 8.10
C GLU A 106 16.22 5.30 9.53
N LEU A 107 14.99 5.06 9.97
CA LEU A 107 14.72 4.50 11.29
C LEU A 107 15.33 3.10 11.47
N ARG A 108 15.32 2.26 10.42
CA ARG A 108 15.98 0.96 10.42
C ARG A 108 17.50 1.07 10.55
N ASP A 109 18.10 2.07 9.92
CA ASP A 109 19.55 2.20 9.78
C ASP A 109 20.18 3.05 10.90
N PHE A 110 19.38 3.81 11.65
CA PHE A 110 19.82 4.55 12.84
C PHE A 110 20.24 3.60 13.98
N CYS A 111 19.41 2.59 14.19
CA CYS A 111 19.77 1.37 14.87
C CYS A 111 19.99 0.36 13.73
#